data_AF-A0A1W9HML1-F1
#
_entry.id   AF-A0A1W9HML1-F1
#
_cell.length_a   1.000
_cell.length_b   1.000
_cell.length_c   1.000
_cell.angle_alpha   90.00
_cell.angle_beta   90.00
_cell.angle_gamma   90.00
#
_symmetry.space_group_name_H-M   'P 1'
#
loop_
_entity.id
_entity.type
_entity.pdbx_description
1 polymer ?
#
loop_
_entity_poly.entity_id
_entity_poly.type
_entity_poly.pdbx_seq_one_letter_code
_entity_poly.pdbx_strand_id
1 'polypeptide(L)'
;MLTAEGDRLRAMLDNQPYDIPQLALGQIIDLPRAAVIDIIWQEGRTVAPPSVPARREYWDRCFVDDCVLAGRSPVDYLYREVPNMDEPDDRHPDSGWRLRGTDDAIADDKQHDLPPQYVALGAVLNRDDSWLHLIDAPIGSAFIRNAAGGFDAACDPDLTDPPARQ
;
A
#
# COMPACT_ATOMS: atom_id res chain seq x y z
N MET A 1 -2.45 30.89 -6.80
CA MET A 1 -1.10 30.36 -6.51
C MET A 1 -1.26 28.95 -5.96
N LEU A 2 -0.59 27.96 -6.55
CA LEU A 2 -0.58 26.58 -6.08
C LEU A 2 0.54 26.40 -5.04
N THR A 3 0.20 25.79 -3.92
CA THR A 3 1.13 25.47 -2.83
C THR A 3 1.05 23.99 -2.52
N ALA A 4 2.16 23.40 -2.05
CA ALA A 4 2.20 22.03 -1.61
C ALA A 4 2.70 21.95 -0.18
N GLU A 5 2.00 21.16 0.64
CA GLU A 5 2.36 20.85 2.01
C GLU A 5 2.29 19.33 2.15
N GLY A 6 3.45 18.66 2.12
CA GLY A 6 3.52 17.20 2.14
C GLY A 6 2.79 16.54 0.97
N ASP A 7 1.76 15.77 1.30
CA ASP A 7 0.91 15.04 0.37
C ASP A 7 -0.32 15.84 -0.10
N ARG A 8 -0.46 17.11 0.30
CA ARG A 8 -1.60 17.95 -0.07
C ARG A 8 -1.21 19.08 -1.02
N LEU A 9 -2.14 19.40 -1.90
CA LEU A 9 -2.06 20.53 -2.81
C LEU A 9 -3.19 21.51 -2.52
N ARG A 10 -2.83 22.78 -2.38
CA ARG A 10 -3.77 23.85 -2.09
C ARG A 10 -3.64 24.98 -3.10
N ALA A 11 -4.75 25.36 -3.71
CA ALA A 11 -4.81 26.45 -4.68
C ALA A 11 -6.15 27.17 -4.64
N MET A 12 -6.17 28.38 -5.20
CA MET A 12 -7.40 29.12 -5.49
C MET A 12 -7.76 28.91 -6.96
N LEU A 13 -9.02 28.57 -7.24
CA LEU A 13 -9.54 28.49 -8.61
C LEU A 13 -9.52 29.88 -9.26
N ASP A 14 -8.93 29.97 -10.45
CA ASP A 14 -8.85 31.19 -11.26
C ASP A 14 -9.85 31.20 -12.43
N ASN A 15 -10.63 30.13 -12.58
CA ASN A 15 -11.71 30.01 -13.56
C ASN A 15 -12.96 29.34 -12.94
N GLN A 16 -14.06 29.34 -13.69
CA GLN A 16 -15.30 28.64 -13.33
C GLN A 16 -15.29 27.24 -13.96
N PRO A 17 -15.27 26.15 -13.16
CA PRO A 17 -15.38 24.80 -13.71
C PRO A 17 -16.71 24.60 -14.44
N TYR A 18 -16.66 23.95 -15.60
CA TYR A 18 -17.82 23.79 -16.48
C TYR A 18 -18.82 22.74 -15.95
N ASP A 19 -18.32 21.58 -15.48
CA ASP A 19 -19.15 20.41 -15.13
C ASP A 19 -19.12 20.04 -13.64
N ILE A 20 -18.59 20.90 -12.76
CA ILE A 20 -18.50 20.62 -11.32
C ILE A 20 -19.23 21.73 -10.55
N PRO A 21 -20.56 21.62 -10.37
CA PRO A 21 -21.38 22.70 -9.81
C PRO A 21 -21.06 23.03 -8.34
N GLN A 22 -20.35 22.15 -7.64
CA GLN A 22 -19.87 22.37 -6.26
C GLN A 22 -18.62 23.25 -6.19
N LEU A 23 -18.03 23.61 -7.33
CA LEU A 23 -16.84 24.45 -7.41
C LEU A 23 -17.17 25.82 -8.00
N ALA A 24 -16.61 26.87 -7.39
CA ALA A 24 -16.80 28.25 -7.80
C ALA A 24 -15.47 28.95 -8.07
N LEU A 25 -15.48 29.92 -8.99
CA LEU A 25 -14.38 30.87 -9.17
C LEU A 25 -13.97 31.50 -7.83
N GLY A 26 -12.67 31.53 -7.54
CA GLY A 26 -12.11 32.07 -6.30
C GLY A 26 -12.16 31.12 -5.10
N GLN A 27 -12.74 29.91 -5.24
CA GLN A 27 -12.74 28.92 -4.17
C GLN A 27 -11.34 28.35 -3.92
N ILE A 28 -11.01 28.13 -2.66
CA ILE A 28 -9.82 27.37 -2.27
C ILE A 28 -10.12 25.88 -2.39
N ILE A 29 -9.36 25.21 -3.24
CA ILE A 29 -9.33 23.76 -3.33
C ILE A 29 -8.15 23.22 -2.52
N ASP A 30 -8.43 22.17 -1.77
CA ASP A 30 -7.46 21.42 -0.99
C ASP A 30 -7.69 19.94 -1.27
N LEU A 31 -6.70 19.31 -1.89
CA LEU A 31 -6.82 17.95 -2.40
C LEU A 31 -5.54 17.16 -2.15
N PRO A 32 -5.65 15.83 -1.95
CA PRO A 32 -4.49 14.97 -1.90
C PRO A 32 -3.77 15.00 -3.25
N ARG A 33 -2.45 15.09 -3.23
CA ARG A 33 -1.59 15.13 -4.41
C ARG A 33 -1.78 13.92 -5.32
N ALA A 34 -2.13 12.78 -4.74
CA ALA A 34 -2.47 11.55 -5.47
C ALA A 34 -3.74 11.67 -6.34
N ALA A 35 -4.61 12.65 -6.09
CA ALA A 35 -5.78 12.92 -6.93
C ALA A 35 -5.46 13.80 -8.16
N VAL A 36 -4.22 14.32 -8.26
CA VAL A 36 -3.78 15.12 -9.41
C VAL A 36 -3.06 14.24 -10.41
N ILE A 37 -3.63 14.13 -11.61
CA ILE A 37 -3.05 13.37 -12.70
C ILE A 37 -1.89 14.15 -13.34
N ASP A 38 -2.08 15.44 -13.57
CA ASP A 38 -1.08 16.30 -14.21
C ASP A 38 -1.23 17.76 -13.78
N ILE A 39 -0.14 18.51 -13.88
CA ILE A 39 -0.09 19.96 -13.64
C ILE A 39 0.57 20.64 -14.83
N ILE A 40 -0.24 21.34 -15.62
CA ILE A 40 0.22 22.12 -16.77
C ILE A 40 0.64 23.52 -16.27
N TRP A 41 1.91 23.87 -16.46
CA TRP A 41 2.46 25.15 -16.04
C TRP A 41 2.44 26.17 -17.18
N GLN A 42 2.08 27.42 -16.87
CA GLN A 42 2.22 28.52 -17.83
C GLN A 42 3.70 28.83 -18.12
N GLU A 43 3.99 29.24 -19.36
CA GLU A 43 5.29 29.77 -19.75
C GLU A 43 5.63 31.05 -18.96
N GLY A 44 6.90 31.25 -18.63
CA GLY A 44 7.36 32.48 -17.95
C GLY A 44 7.04 32.57 -16.45
N ARG A 45 6.69 31.46 -15.79
CA ARG A 45 6.43 31.46 -14.34
C ARG A 45 7.61 32.01 -13.53
N THR A 46 7.30 32.78 -12.49
CA THR A 46 8.28 33.31 -11.53
C THR A 46 8.45 32.42 -10.30
N VAL A 47 7.50 31.50 -10.07
CA VAL A 47 7.51 30.57 -8.93
C VAL A 47 7.82 29.16 -9.42
N ALA A 48 8.78 28.50 -8.77
CA ALA A 48 9.13 27.12 -9.05
C ALA A 48 7.95 26.19 -8.71
N PRO A 49 7.81 25.03 -9.41
CA PRO A 49 6.79 24.07 -9.05
C PRO A 49 7.12 23.51 -7.66
N PRO A 50 6.10 23.17 -6.86
CA PRO A 50 6.34 22.53 -5.58
C PRO A 50 7.09 21.21 -5.80
N SER A 51 8.11 20.97 -4.97
CA SER A 51 8.90 19.74 -5.00
C SER A 51 7.99 18.53 -4.97
N VAL A 52 8.27 17.56 -5.85
CA VAL A 52 7.59 16.27 -5.84
C VAL A 52 8.26 15.43 -4.75
N PRO A 53 7.50 14.86 -3.79
CA PRO A 53 8.07 13.90 -2.85
C PRO A 53 8.74 12.76 -3.61
N ALA A 54 9.85 12.24 -3.08
CA ALA A 54 10.47 11.06 -3.67
C ALA A 54 9.45 9.92 -3.71
N ARG A 55 9.27 9.29 -4.88
CA ARG A 55 8.39 8.12 -5.00
C ARG A 55 9.05 6.97 -4.25
N ARG A 56 8.34 6.40 -3.28
CA ARG A 56 8.78 5.17 -2.62
C ARG A 56 8.63 4.01 -3.60
N GLU A 57 9.70 3.26 -3.78
CA GLU A 57 9.69 1.99 -4.51
C GLU A 57 9.61 0.84 -3.50
N TYR A 58 9.00 -0.27 -3.91
CA TYR A 58 8.75 -1.43 -3.03
C TYR A 58 9.40 -2.67 -3.64
N TRP A 59 10.73 -2.70 -3.60
CA TRP A 59 11.52 -3.78 -4.17
C TRP A 59 11.77 -4.94 -3.22
N ASP A 60 11.75 -4.70 -1.90
CA ASP A 60 11.89 -5.75 -0.89
C ASP A 60 10.88 -6.86 -1.16
N ARG A 61 11.30 -8.11 -0.97
CA ARG A 61 10.54 -9.29 -1.34
C ARG A 61 9.64 -9.76 -0.21
N CYS A 62 8.63 -10.53 -0.55
CA CYS A 62 7.66 -11.08 0.38
C CYS A 62 7.18 -12.44 -0.14
N PHE A 63 6.64 -13.27 0.76
CA PHE A 63 5.89 -14.45 0.34
C PHE A 63 4.42 -14.10 0.17
N VAL A 64 3.83 -14.58 -0.91
CA VAL A 64 2.42 -14.34 -1.23
C VAL A 64 1.80 -15.57 -1.90
N ASP A 65 0.57 -15.92 -1.55
CA ASP A 65 -0.15 -17.01 -2.26
C ASP A 65 -0.41 -16.65 -3.73
N ASP A 66 -0.30 -17.61 -4.65
CA ASP A 66 -0.41 -17.37 -6.11
C ASP A 66 -1.76 -16.76 -6.49
N CYS A 67 -2.85 -17.17 -5.84
CA CYS A 67 -4.18 -16.61 -6.06
C CYS A 67 -4.24 -15.08 -5.91
N VAL A 68 -3.42 -14.48 -5.04
CA VAL A 68 -3.33 -13.02 -4.91
C VAL A 68 -2.63 -12.41 -6.13
N LEU A 69 -1.49 -12.96 -6.54
CA LEU A 69 -0.73 -12.46 -7.70
C LEU A 69 -1.48 -12.63 -9.02
N ALA A 70 -2.22 -13.72 -9.15
CA ALA A 70 -3.07 -13.99 -10.30
C ALA A 70 -4.35 -13.15 -10.30
N GLY A 71 -4.68 -12.47 -9.19
CA GLY A 71 -5.91 -11.68 -9.04
C GLY A 71 -7.18 -12.52 -8.87
N ARG A 72 -7.05 -13.79 -8.44
CA ARG A 72 -8.17 -14.66 -8.09
C ARG A 72 -8.70 -14.39 -6.69
N SER A 73 -7.88 -13.81 -5.80
CA SER A 73 -8.24 -13.48 -4.43
C SER A 73 -7.58 -12.17 -3.99
N PRO A 74 -8.24 -11.32 -3.19
CA PRO A 74 -7.56 -10.23 -2.49
C PRO A 74 -6.64 -10.78 -1.39
N VAL A 75 -5.76 -9.95 -0.84
CA VAL A 75 -5.04 -10.26 0.41
C VAL A 75 -6.07 -10.36 1.54
N ASP A 76 -6.31 -11.54 2.09
CA ASP A 76 -7.30 -11.75 3.14
C ASP A 76 -6.68 -11.78 4.53
N TYR A 77 -5.44 -12.27 4.63
CA TYR A 77 -4.67 -12.30 5.87
C TYR A 77 -3.22 -11.94 5.57
N LEU A 78 -2.63 -11.08 6.39
CA LEU A 78 -1.23 -10.69 6.27
C LEU A 78 -0.57 -10.57 7.63
N TYR A 79 0.68 -10.97 7.70
CA TYR A 79 1.48 -10.89 8.90
C TYR A 79 2.95 -10.66 8.55
N ARG A 80 3.70 -10.13 9.51
CA ARG A 80 5.11 -9.78 9.34
C ARG A 80 5.98 -10.58 10.29
N GLU A 81 6.86 -11.40 9.75
CA GLU A 81 7.83 -12.21 10.49
C GLU A 81 9.22 -11.57 10.46
N VAL A 82 10.14 -12.13 11.24
CA VAL A 82 11.57 -11.81 11.11
C VAL A 82 12.05 -12.31 9.74
N PRO A 83 12.65 -11.45 8.90
CA PRO A 83 13.25 -11.85 7.63
C PRO A 83 14.20 -13.05 7.80
N ASN A 84 14.06 -14.06 6.96
CA ASN A 84 14.87 -15.28 7.07
C ASN A 84 15.38 -15.83 5.73
N MET A 85 15.15 -15.10 4.63
CA MET A 85 15.56 -15.47 3.28
C MET A 85 16.65 -14.56 2.70
N ASP A 86 17.28 -13.72 3.53
CA ASP A 86 18.31 -12.80 3.08
C ASP A 86 19.59 -13.54 2.68
N GLU A 87 20.10 -13.24 1.49
CA GLU A 87 21.42 -13.68 1.03
C GLU A 87 22.44 -12.53 1.13
N PRO A 88 23.74 -12.80 1.34
CA PRO A 88 24.77 -11.77 1.56
C PRO A 88 24.86 -10.68 0.47
N ASP A 89 24.44 -10.99 -0.77
CA ASP A 89 24.46 -10.09 -1.92
C ASP A 89 23.04 -9.75 -2.42
N ASP A 90 22.01 -9.97 -1.59
CA ASP A 90 20.64 -9.70 -1.97
C ASP A 90 20.35 -8.19 -2.03
N ARG A 91 20.12 -7.68 -3.24
CA ARG A 91 19.72 -6.28 -3.46
C ARG A 91 18.32 -5.98 -2.93
N HIS A 92 17.48 -7.01 -2.79
CA HIS A 92 16.06 -6.91 -2.49
C HIS A 92 15.69 -7.95 -1.43
N PRO A 93 16.01 -7.67 -0.15
CA PRO A 93 15.89 -8.62 0.95
C PRO A 93 14.45 -9.02 1.25
N ASP A 94 14.28 -10.03 2.09
CA ASP A 94 12.98 -10.41 2.64
C ASP A 94 12.46 -9.28 3.54
N SER A 95 11.32 -8.71 3.19
CA SER A 95 10.65 -7.67 3.98
C SER A 95 10.06 -8.21 5.29
N GLY A 96 9.94 -9.53 5.41
CA GLY A 96 9.24 -10.24 6.48
C GLY A 96 7.75 -10.41 6.20
N TRP A 97 7.20 -9.79 5.15
CA TRP A 97 5.77 -9.91 4.85
C TRP A 97 5.40 -11.31 4.33
N ARG A 98 4.28 -11.82 4.83
CA ARG A 98 3.61 -13.05 4.41
C ARG A 98 2.16 -12.69 4.11
N LEU A 99 1.77 -12.81 2.84
CA LEU A 99 0.47 -12.37 2.35
C LEU A 99 -0.33 -13.58 1.87
N ARG A 100 -1.57 -13.70 2.34
CA ARG A 100 -2.42 -14.86 2.10
C ARG A 100 -3.71 -14.44 1.43
N GLY A 101 -4.17 -15.25 0.47
CA GLY A 101 -5.51 -15.09 -0.10
C GLY A 101 -6.59 -15.62 0.86
N THR A 102 -7.83 -15.65 0.39
CA THR A 102 -8.93 -16.34 1.09
C THR A 102 -8.69 -17.85 1.16
N ASP A 103 -9.20 -18.51 2.21
CA ASP A 103 -9.05 -19.96 2.39
C ASP A 103 -9.49 -20.79 1.18
N ASP A 104 -10.62 -20.42 0.55
CA ASP A 104 -11.14 -21.08 -0.64
C ASP A 104 -10.19 -20.97 -1.84
N ALA A 105 -9.57 -19.81 -2.04
CA ALA A 105 -8.65 -19.60 -3.16
C ALA A 105 -7.31 -20.31 -2.93
N ILE A 106 -6.84 -20.37 -1.67
CA ILE A 106 -5.66 -21.13 -1.29
C ILE A 106 -5.90 -22.64 -1.47
N ALA A 107 -7.10 -23.12 -1.18
CA ALA A 107 -7.46 -24.51 -1.41
C ALA A 107 -7.43 -24.85 -2.91
N ASP A 108 -7.91 -23.95 -3.76
CA ASP A 108 -7.82 -24.07 -5.22
C ASP A 108 -6.37 -24.06 -5.72
N ASP A 109 -5.52 -23.16 -5.21
CA ASP A 109 -4.08 -23.13 -5.51
C ASP A 109 -3.41 -24.47 -5.20
N LYS A 110 -3.69 -25.04 -4.02
CA LYS A 110 -3.17 -26.35 -3.60
C LYS A 110 -3.65 -27.49 -4.49
N GLN A 111 -4.90 -27.46 -4.93
CA GLN A 111 -5.44 -28.48 -5.85
C GLN A 111 -4.73 -28.46 -7.21
N HIS A 112 -4.21 -27.31 -7.62
CA HIS A 112 -3.52 -27.11 -8.90
C HIS A 112 -1.98 -27.05 -8.77
N ASP A 113 -1.42 -27.46 -7.62
CA ASP A 113 0.02 -27.41 -7.34
C ASP A 113 0.65 -26.02 -7.58
N LEU A 114 -0.07 -24.95 -7.23
CA LEU A 114 0.39 -23.57 -7.33
C LEU A 114 0.96 -23.12 -5.97
N PRO A 115 2.29 -23.13 -5.78
CA PRO A 115 2.89 -22.76 -4.50
C PRO A 115 2.86 -21.24 -4.27
N PRO A 116 3.01 -20.79 -3.00
CA PRO A 116 3.28 -19.39 -2.71
C PRO A 116 4.54 -18.89 -3.42
N GLN A 117 4.52 -17.63 -3.85
CA GLN A 117 5.55 -16.99 -4.65
C GLN A 117 6.39 -16.05 -3.78
N TYR A 118 7.68 -15.92 -4.10
CA TYR A 118 8.59 -14.97 -3.47
C TYR A 118 8.91 -13.83 -4.43
N VAL A 119 8.25 -12.69 -4.25
CA VAL A 119 8.27 -11.56 -5.21
C VAL A 119 8.40 -10.22 -4.50
N ALA A 120 8.77 -9.18 -5.25
CA ALA A 120 8.78 -7.81 -4.74
C ALA A 120 7.38 -7.40 -4.22
N LEU A 121 7.35 -6.69 -3.09
CA LEU A 121 6.15 -6.09 -2.52
C LEU A 121 5.34 -5.29 -3.54
N GLY A 122 6.02 -4.55 -4.41
CA GLY A 122 5.40 -3.80 -5.50
C GLY A 122 4.59 -4.65 -6.47
N ALA A 123 4.95 -5.93 -6.68
CA ALA A 123 4.17 -6.83 -7.53
C ALA A 123 2.81 -7.16 -6.92
N VAL A 124 2.76 -7.32 -5.58
CA VAL A 124 1.52 -7.53 -4.84
C VAL A 124 0.70 -6.25 -4.79
N LEU A 125 1.33 -5.10 -4.50
CA LEU A 125 0.65 -3.79 -4.46
C LEU A 125 0.03 -3.40 -5.80
N ASN A 126 0.60 -3.84 -6.93
CA ASN A 126 -0.01 -3.63 -8.25
C ASN A 126 -1.29 -4.46 -8.47
N ARG A 127 -1.53 -5.50 -7.65
CA ARG A 127 -2.71 -6.36 -7.70
C ARG A 127 -3.73 -5.98 -6.62
N ASP A 128 -3.25 -5.72 -5.42
CA ASP A 128 -4.04 -5.34 -4.26
C ASP A 128 -3.23 -4.37 -3.38
N ASP A 129 -3.59 -3.09 -3.42
CA ASP A 129 -2.98 -2.01 -2.65
C ASP A 129 -3.77 -1.65 -1.38
N SER A 130 -4.86 -2.38 -1.07
CA SER A 130 -5.75 -2.04 0.06
C SER A 130 -5.05 -2.08 1.43
N TRP A 131 -3.93 -2.79 1.52
CA TRP A 131 -3.11 -2.94 2.72
C TRP A 131 -1.87 -2.03 2.74
N LEU A 132 -1.69 -1.15 1.73
CA LEU A 132 -0.51 -0.26 1.64
C LEU A 132 -0.28 0.57 2.91
N HIS A 133 -1.36 0.97 3.58
CA HIS A 133 -1.30 1.72 4.84
C HIS A 133 -0.67 0.94 6.00
N LEU A 134 -0.53 -0.38 5.88
CA LEU A 134 0.09 -1.29 6.84
C LEU A 134 1.54 -1.64 6.49
N ILE A 135 2.06 -1.18 5.35
CA ILE A 135 3.36 -1.64 4.80
C ILE A 135 4.54 -1.49 5.77
N ASP A 136 4.45 -0.51 6.67
CA ASP A 136 5.46 -0.18 7.68
C ASP A 136 5.14 -0.74 9.09
N ALA A 137 4.11 -1.58 9.22
CA ALA A 137 3.78 -2.23 10.48
C ALA A 137 4.97 -3.06 11.00
N PRO A 138 5.22 -3.09 12.32
CA PRO A 138 6.39 -3.74 12.89
C PRO A 138 6.35 -5.26 12.69
N ILE A 139 7.52 -5.89 12.74
CA ILE A 139 7.64 -7.36 12.84
C ILE A 139 6.81 -7.85 14.04
N GLY A 140 6.12 -8.98 13.86
CA GLY A 140 5.15 -9.55 14.80
C GLY A 140 3.72 -9.04 14.60
N SER A 141 3.48 -8.14 13.65
CA SER A 141 2.12 -7.67 13.34
C SER A 141 1.36 -8.67 12.50
N ALA A 142 0.06 -8.80 12.74
CA ALA A 142 -0.84 -9.64 11.96
C ALA A 142 -2.21 -8.95 11.80
N PHE A 143 -2.81 -9.08 10.63
CA PHE A 143 -4.05 -8.42 10.27
C PHE A 143 -4.93 -9.32 9.40
N ILE A 144 -6.24 -9.24 9.61
CA ILE A 144 -7.25 -9.95 8.83
C ILE A 144 -8.17 -8.96 8.13
N ARG A 145 -8.54 -9.24 6.89
CA ARG A 145 -9.47 -8.42 6.14
C ARG A 145 -10.86 -8.50 6.77
N ASN A 146 -11.49 -7.35 6.94
CA ASN A 146 -12.84 -7.25 7.46
C ASN A 146 -13.88 -7.11 6.33
N ALA A 147 -15.16 -7.23 6.68
CA ALA A 147 -16.26 -7.16 5.72
C ALA A 147 -16.39 -5.80 4.99
N ALA A 148 -15.77 -4.73 5.52
CA ALA A 148 -15.72 -3.42 4.88
C ALA A 148 -14.55 -3.28 3.89
N GLY A 149 -13.72 -4.32 3.73
CA GLY A 149 -12.54 -4.31 2.88
C GLY A 149 -11.29 -3.69 3.54
N GLY A 150 -11.41 -3.23 4.79
CA GLY A 150 -10.28 -2.80 5.62
C GLY A 150 -9.64 -3.97 6.34
N PHE A 151 -8.76 -3.68 7.31
CA PHE A 151 -8.03 -4.69 8.06
C PHE A 151 -8.14 -4.44 9.57
N ASP A 152 -8.44 -5.50 10.32
CA ASP A 152 -8.44 -5.51 11.78
C ASP A 152 -7.20 -6.26 12.27
N ALA A 153 -6.62 -5.84 13.40
CA ALA A 153 -5.52 -6.57 14.01
C ALA A 153 -5.97 -7.98 14.39
N ALA A 154 -5.27 -8.99 13.89
CA ALA A 154 -5.50 -10.36 14.32
C ALA A 154 -5.02 -10.47 15.78
N CYS A 155 -5.95 -10.59 16.73
CA CYS A 155 -5.59 -10.84 18.11
C CYS A 155 -4.89 -12.20 18.18
N ASP A 156 -3.63 -12.20 18.61
CA ASP A 156 -2.89 -13.41 18.95
C ASP A 156 -3.41 -13.95 20.30
N PRO A 157 -4.12 -15.10 20.33
CA PRO A 157 -4.55 -15.69 21.59
C PRO A 157 -3.38 -16.28 22.41
N ASP A 158 -2.19 -16.46 21.81
CA ASP A 158 -1.04 -17.10 22.46
C ASP A 158 0.02 -16.11 22.99
N LEU A 159 -0.20 -14.78 22.83
CA LEU A 159 0.71 -13.75 23.37
C LEU A 159 0.31 -13.23 24.76
N THR A 160 -0.37 -14.05 25.58
CA THR A 160 -0.67 -13.76 27.00
C THR A 160 -0.09 -14.80 27.95
N ASP A 161 1.23 -14.98 27.95
CA ASP A 161 2.07 -14.97 29.16
C ASP A 161 3.54 -15.22 28.78
N PRO A 162 4.51 -14.47 29.32
CA PRO A 162 5.90 -14.91 29.26
C PRO A 162 6.04 -16.25 30.01
N PRO A 163 6.83 -17.22 29.52
CA PRO A 163 7.03 -18.47 30.24
C PRO A 163 7.61 -18.16 31.61
N ALA A 164 6.91 -18.62 32.65
CA ALA A 164 7.38 -18.58 34.03
C ALA A 164 8.78 -19.20 34.07
N ARG A 165 9.77 -18.38 34.50
CA ARG A 165 11.13 -18.84 34.73
C ARG A 165 11.08 -19.99 35.75
N GLN A 166 11.49 -21.18 35.34
CA GLN A 166 11.95 -22.24 36.25
C GLN A 166 13.45 -22.03 36.51
#